data_AF-A0A0F6SS13-F1
#
_entry.id   AF-A0A0F6SS13-F1
#
_cell.length_a   1.000
_cell.length_b   1.000
_cell.length_c   1.000
_cell.angle_alpha   90.00
_cell.angle_beta   90.00
_cell.angle_gamma   90.00
#
_symmetry.space_group_name_H-M   'P 1'
#
loop_
_entity.id
_entity.type
_entity.pdbx_description
1 polymer ?
#
loop_
_entity_poly.entity_id
_entity_poly.type
_entity_poly.pdbx_seq_one_letter_code
_entity_poly.pdbx_strand_id
1 'polypeptide(L)' 'MGLLDADRIIAFIDSPQALENAESNPLWSQLPAVKNGQLCTTENLTPWILTGPAAAEIVTSDLEACFAAS' A
#
# COMPACT_ATOMS: atom_id res chain seq x y z
N MET A 1 -2.11 20.83 8.81
CA MET A 1 -1.41 19.66 8.21
C MET A 1 -2.07 18.42 8.77
N GLY A 2 -3.00 17.82 8.03
CA GLY A 2 -3.47 16.47 8.35
C GLY A 2 -2.44 15.52 7.75
N LEU A 3 -1.41 15.16 8.52
CA LEU A 3 -0.53 14.08 8.12
C LEU A 3 -1.38 12.81 7.99
N LEU A 4 -1.11 12.01 6.96
CA LEU A 4 -1.64 10.65 6.85
C LEU A 4 -1.40 9.91 8.17
N ASP A 5 -2.45 9.81 8.98
CA ASP A 5 -2.50 9.05 10.22
C ASP A 5 -3.33 7.80 9.94
N ALA A 6 -2.73 6.90 9.17
CA ALA A 6 -3.30 5.61 8.85
C ALA A 6 -2.59 4.53 9.65
N ASP A 7 -3.35 3.57 10.15
CA ASP A 7 -2.78 2.37 10.79
C ASP A 7 -2.06 1.49 9.77
N ARG A 8 -2.45 1.56 8.50
CA ARG A 8 -1.93 0.73 7.41
C ARG A 8 -1.91 1.48 6.10
N ILE A 9 -0.88 1.22 5.28
CA ILE A 9 -0.74 1.77 3.94
C ILE A 9 -0.76 0.62 2.94
N ILE A 10 -1.57 0.77 1.90
CA ILE A 10 -1.51 -0.08 0.70
C ILE A 10 -0.95 0.79 -0.41
N ALA A 11 0.25 0.47 -0.86
CA ALA A 11 0.98 1.23 -1.86
C ALA A 11 1.03 0.46 -3.18
N PHE A 12 0.62 1.14 -4.26
CA PHE A 12 0.83 0.68 -5.63
C PHE A 12 2.22 1.14 -6.05
N ILE A 13 3.14 0.19 -6.13
CA ILE A 13 4.52 0.48 -6.51
C ILE A 13 4.62 0.29 -8.01
N ASP A 14 4.79 1.39 -8.74
CA ASP A 14 4.96 1.37 -10.21
C ASP A 14 6.32 0.79 -10.64
N SER A 15 7.32 0.84 -9.75
CA SER A 15 8.66 0.34 -9.96
C SER A 15 9.43 0.19 -8.63
N PRO A 16 10.42 -0.72 -8.51
CA PRO A 16 11.27 -0.80 -7.33
C PRO A 16 11.92 0.54 -6.96
N GLN A 17 12.29 1.34 -7.96
CA GLN A 17 12.89 2.66 -7.76
C GLN A 17 11.95 3.64 -7.04
N ALA A 18 10.65 3.58 -7.29
CA ALA A 18 9.68 4.44 -6.61
C ALA A 18 9.53 4.07 -5.14
N LEU A 19 9.61 2.77 -4.81
CA LEU A 19 9.65 2.34 -3.41
C LEU A 19 10.92 2.85 -2.72
N GLU A 20 12.09 2.71 -3.34
CA GLU A 20 13.35 3.26 -2.81
C GLU A 20 13.28 4.79 -2.60
N ASN A 21 12.66 5.52 -3.54
CA ASN A 21 12.47 6.96 -3.43
C ASN A 21 11.52 7.32 -2.28
N ALA A 22 10.49 6.52 -2.03
CA ALA A 22 9.60 6.70 -0.88
C ALA A 22 10.35 6.40 0.43
N GLU A 23 11.07 5.28 0.50
CA GLU A 23 11.82 4.86 1.69
C GLU A 23 12.95 5.81 2.07
N SER A 24 13.59 6.46 1.08
CA SER A 24 14.61 7.48 1.31
C SER A 24 14.03 8.83 1.77
N ASN A 25 12.71 9.03 1.70
CA ASN A 25 12.06 10.26 2.16
C ASN A 25 11.91 10.26 3.70
N PRO A 26 12.49 11.25 4.42
CA PRO A 26 12.37 11.34 5.88
C PRO A 26 10.93 11.48 6.39
N LEU A 27 10.01 12.00 5.58
CA LEU A 27 8.59 12.11 5.95
C LEU A 27 7.87 10.76 5.84
N TRP A 28 8.26 9.92 4.89
CA TRP A 28 7.68 8.58 4.70
C TRP A 28 8.05 7.65 5.85
N SER A 29 9.33 7.60 6.21
CA SER A 29 9.82 6.79 7.34
C SER A 29 9.29 7.27 8.71
N GLN A 30 8.70 8.47 8.77
CA GLN A 30 8.07 8.97 9.98
C GLN A 30 6.62 8.51 10.17
N LEU A 31 5.95 8.03 9.12
CA LEU A 31 4.56 7.60 9.17
C LEU A 31 4.39 6.42 10.15
N PRO A 32 3.36 6.44 11.02
CA PRO A 32 3.11 5.36 11.97
C PRO A 32 2.99 3.98 11.30
N ALA A 33 2.23 3.88 10.21
CA ALA A 33 2.08 2.63 9.45
C ALA A 33 3.43 2.08 8.95
N VAL A 34 4.31 2.94 8.43
CA VAL A 34 5.64 2.50 7.94
C VAL A 34 6.50 2.02 9.10
N LYS A 35 6.54 2.75 10.21
CA LYS A 35 7.30 2.36 11.42
C LYS A 35 6.82 1.05 12.02
N ASN A 36 5.52 0.80 11.97
CA ASN A 36 4.90 -0.40 12.55
C ASN A 36 4.87 -1.60 11.58
N GLY A 37 5.57 -1.52 10.44
CA GLY A 37 5.59 -2.58 9.43
C GLY A 37 4.23 -2.81 8.76
N GLN A 38 3.32 -1.84 8.81
CA GLN A 38 1.97 -1.91 8.25
C GLN A 38 1.93 -1.36 6.81
N LEU A 39 2.99 -1.59 6.03
CA LEU A 39 3.06 -1.25 4.62
C LEU A 39 2.86 -2.52 3.79
N CYS A 40 1.84 -2.52 2.95
CA CYS A 40 1.62 -3.55 1.94
C CYS A 40 1.87 -2.95 0.56
N THR A 41 2.60 -3.68 -0.28
CA THR A 41 2.82 -3.30 -1.68
C THR A 41 2.02 -4.24 -2.58
N THR A 42 1.46 -3.71 -3.67
CA THR A 42 0.80 -4.51 -4.71
C THR A 42 1.16 -3.96 -6.09
N GLU A 43 1.33 -4.85 -7.05
CA GLU A 43 1.54 -4.52 -8.47
C GLU A 43 0.19 -4.47 -9.24
N ASN A 44 -0.92 -4.86 -8.59
CA ASN A 44 -2.24 -4.96 -9.19
C ASN A 44 -2.95 -3.60 -9.34
N LEU A 45 -2.29 -2.55 -9.84
CA LEU A 45 -2.91 -1.23 -9.99
C LEU A 45 -4.22 -1.27 -10.77
N THR A 46 -4.26 -2.04 -11.88
CA THR A 46 -5.41 -2.11 -12.78
C THR A 46 -6.69 -2.55 -12.07
N PRO A 47 -6.74 -3.67 -11.32
CA PRO A 47 -7.87 -4.03 -10.48
C PRO A 47 -8.32 -2.97 -9.47
N TRP A 48 -7.40 -2.17 -8.92
CA TRP A 48 -7.71 -1.16 -7.90
C TRP A 48 -8.29 0.14 -8.46
N ILE A 49 -8.06 0.44 -9.74
CA ILE A 49 -8.62 1.63 -10.41
C ILE A 49 -9.88 1.30 -11.24
N LEU A 50 -10.07 0.02 -11.59
CA LEU A 50 -11.24 -0.44 -12.34
C LEU A 50 -12.36 -0.91 -11.41
N THR A 51 -13.59 -0.78 -11.87
CA THR A 51 -14.78 -1.27 -11.14
C THR A 51 -15.31 -2.55 -11.78
N GLY A 52 -15.84 -3.47 -10.96
CA GLY A 52 -16.57 -4.64 -11.43
C GLY A 52 -16.29 -5.89 -10.59
N PRO A 53 -17.04 -6.98 -10.79
CA PRO A 53 -16.94 -8.17 -9.95
C PRO A 53 -15.53 -8.78 -9.94
N ALA A 54 -14.92 -8.96 -11.12
CA ALA A 54 -13.58 -9.53 -11.24
C ALA A 54 -12.50 -8.65 -10.60
N ALA A 55 -12.62 -7.32 -10.72
CA ALA A 55 -11.70 -6.39 -10.08
C ALA A 55 -11.85 -6.41 -8.55
N ALA A 56 -13.11 -6.47 -8.05
CA ALA A 56 -13.40 -6.55 -6.62
C ALA A 56 -12.87 -7.84 -5.97
N GLU A 57 -12.93 -8.97 -6.66
CA GLU A 57 -12.34 -10.23 -6.18
C GLU A 57 -10.82 -10.11 -5.99
N ILE A 58 -10.12 -9.49 -6.95
CA ILE A 58 -8.67 -9.29 -6.86
C ILE A 58 -8.33 -8.30 -5.74
N VAL A 59 -9.04 -7.17 -5.65
CA VAL A 59 -8.85 -6.19 -4.56
C VAL A 59 -9.08 -6.85 -3.19
N THR A 60 -10.08 -7.71 -3.07
CA THR A 60 -10.36 -8.45 -1.84
C THR A 60 -9.20 -9.39 -1.50
N SER A 61 -8.68 -10.14 -2.49
CA SER A 61 -7.53 -11.03 -2.29
C SER A 61 -6.27 -10.26 -1.88
N ASP A 62 -6.01 -9.08 -2.48
CA ASP A 62 -4.88 -8.22 -2.13
C ASP A 62 -5.01 -7.73 -0.67
N LEU A 63 -6.23 -7.33 -0.26
CA LEU A 63 -6.52 -6.94 1.12
C LEU A 63 -6.28 -8.11 2.09
N GLU A 64 -6.82 -9.29 1.79
CA GLU A 64 -6.66 -10.48 2.64
C GLU A 64 -5.18 -10.85 2.82
N ALA A 65 -4.40 -10.85 1.73
CA ALA A 65 -2.96 -11.11 1.80
C ALA A 65 -2.24 -10.07 2.66
N CYS A 66 -2.60 -8.79 2.50
CA CYS A 66 -2.06 -7.70 3.29
C CYS A 66 -2.38 -7.85 4.79
N PHE A 67 -3.62 -8.16 5.15
CA PHE A 67 -4.03 -8.32 6.55
C PHE A 67 -3.50 -9.62 7.20
N ALA A 68 -3.26 -10.67 6.42
CA ALA A 68 -2.72 -11.94 6.92
C ALA A 68 -1.21 -11.89 7.21
N ALA A 69 -0.47 -10.95 6.60
CA ALA A 69 0.98 -10.79 6.81
C ALA A 69 1.36 -10.09 8.14
N SER A 70 0.42 -9.99 9.09
CA SER A 70 0.52 -9.24 10.34
C SER A 70 0.82 -10.11 11.55
#